data_AF-A0A1L7D373-F1
#
_entry.id   AF-A0A1L7D373-F1
#
_cell.length_a   1.000
_cell.length_b   1.000
_cell.length_c   1.000
_cell.angle_alpha   90.00
_cell.angle_beta   90.00
_cell.angle_gamma   90.00
#
_symmetry.space_group_name_H-M   'P 1'
#
loop_
_entity.id
_entity.type
_entity.pdbx_description
1 polymer ?
#
loop_
_entity_poly.entity_id
_entity_poly.type
_entity_poly.pdbx_seq_one_letter_code
_entity_poly.pdbx_strand_id
1 'polypeptide(L)'
;MSAEKKSEEVNYKRHTARYRARRRAADILFEAETRDVDPVAIVEDRVALARDVNNGVAPISDYTREIIEGAATELDAIDEAITRYLSEDWEYHRLPAVDRAILRVGCWELLFNPEVPAATAIVEAVEIASEYSTDKAAPYIHAVLDDIAQSRSDANPMNVGGVESEPEQSDGLDEELDSGLDDDRDQEDDHGSDSDIPPLEP
;
A
#
# COMPACT_ATOMS: atom_id res chain seq x y z
N MET A 1 -43.64 -25.22 -25.86
CA MET A 1 -43.04 -24.02 -25.23
C MET A 1 -41.56 -24.33 -25.00
N SER A 2 -40.72 -24.10 -26.01
CA SER A 2 -39.27 -24.27 -25.87
C SER A 2 -38.69 -22.89 -25.57
N ALA A 3 -38.05 -22.77 -24.41
CA ALA A 3 -37.35 -21.57 -24.01
C ALA A 3 -36.10 -21.38 -24.88
N GLU A 4 -36.07 -20.26 -25.60
CA GLU A 4 -34.95 -19.82 -26.40
C GLU A 4 -33.80 -19.42 -25.48
N LYS A 5 -32.69 -20.16 -25.55
CA LYS A 5 -31.46 -19.85 -24.83
C LYS A 5 -30.84 -18.64 -25.53
N LYS A 6 -31.02 -17.44 -24.97
CA LYS A 6 -30.38 -16.21 -25.46
C LYS A 6 -28.88 -16.36 -25.25
N SER A 7 -28.14 -16.53 -26.33
CA SER A 7 -26.67 -16.55 -26.34
C SER A 7 -26.16 -15.18 -25.92
N GLU A 8 -25.48 -15.09 -24.78
CA GLU A 8 -24.73 -13.91 -24.37
C GLU A 8 -23.56 -13.72 -25.35
N GLU A 9 -23.58 -12.63 -26.10
CA GLU A 9 -22.44 -12.23 -26.93
C GLU A 9 -21.30 -11.80 -26.01
N VAL A 10 -20.30 -12.66 -25.86
CA VAL A 10 -19.06 -12.33 -25.15
C VAL A 10 -18.30 -11.29 -25.97
N ASN A 11 -18.34 -10.03 -25.55
CA ASN A 11 -17.58 -8.96 -26.16
C ASN A 11 -16.10 -9.10 -25.79
N TYR A 12 -15.30 -9.71 -26.66
CA TYR A 12 -13.86 -9.83 -26.44
C TYR A 12 -13.16 -8.49 -26.74
N LYS A 13 -13.08 -7.63 -25.72
CA LYS A 13 -12.32 -6.38 -25.78
C LYS A 13 -10.84 -6.72 -25.95
N ARG A 14 -10.18 -6.15 -26.97
CA ARG A 14 -8.74 -6.37 -27.17
C ARG A 14 -7.93 -5.62 -26.12
N HIS A 15 -7.30 -6.35 -25.21
CA HIS A 15 -6.39 -5.75 -24.23
C HIS A 15 -5.12 -5.18 -24.87
N THR A 16 -4.73 -4.00 -24.39
CA THR A 16 -3.51 -3.31 -24.79
C THR A 16 -2.28 -3.96 -24.17
N ALA A 17 -1.07 -3.55 -24.62
CA ALA A 17 0.16 -3.99 -23.98
C ALA A 17 0.25 -3.51 -22.52
N ARG A 18 -0.16 -2.26 -22.24
CA ARG A 18 -0.20 -1.68 -20.88
C ARG A 18 -1.18 -2.44 -19.97
N TYR A 19 -2.36 -2.82 -20.48
CA TYR A 19 -3.29 -3.67 -19.73
C TYR A 19 -2.65 -4.99 -19.30
N ARG A 20 -2.03 -5.71 -20.25
CA ARG A 20 -1.37 -6.99 -19.95
C ARG A 20 -0.24 -6.82 -18.94
N ALA A 21 0.48 -5.70 -19.02
CA ALA A 21 1.55 -5.38 -18.09
C ALA A 21 1.03 -5.11 -16.67
N ARG A 22 -0.07 -4.36 -16.50
CA ARG A 22 -0.75 -4.12 -15.21
C ARG A 22 -1.26 -5.41 -14.60
N ARG A 23 -1.96 -6.22 -15.40
CA ARG A 23 -2.44 -7.53 -14.97
C ARG A 23 -1.28 -8.40 -14.50
N ARG A 24 -0.17 -8.42 -15.25
CA ARG A 24 1.00 -9.20 -14.88
C ARG A 24 1.65 -8.69 -13.58
N ALA A 25 1.63 -7.37 -13.33
CA ALA A 25 2.10 -6.81 -12.08
C ALA A 25 1.19 -7.22 -10.91
N ALA A 26 -0.13 -7.18 -11.08
CA ALA A 26 -1.07 -7.66 -10.06
C ALA A 26 -0.86 -9.16 -9.74
N ASP A 27 -0.63 -10.02 -10.74
CA ASP A 27 -0.29 -11.43 -10.52
C ASP A 27 0.98 -11.60 -9.65
N ILE A 28 2.00 -10.78 -9.91
CA ILE A 28 3.28 -10.84 -9.20
C ILE A 28 3.14 -10.35 -7.77
N LEU A 29 2.42 -9.23 -7.53
CA LEU A 29 2.16 -8.72 -6.18
C LEU A 29 1.33 -9.72 -5.36
N PHE A 30 0.33 -10.36 -5.97
CA PHE A 30 -0.45 -11.42 -5.34
C PHE A 30 0.43 -12.61 -4.94
N GLU A 31 1.31 -13.05 -5.85
CA GLU A 31 2.25 -14.14 -5.57
C GLU A 31 3.24 -13.78 -4.45
N ALA A 32 3.79 -12.57 -4.51
CA ALA A 32 4.73 -12.05 -3.51
C ALA A 32 4.11 -12.06 -2.12
N GLU A 33 2.89 -11.54 -1.99
CA GLU A 33 2.14 -11.53 -0.73
C GLU A 33 1.82 -12.95 -0.24
N THR A 34 1.38 -13.83 -1.13
CA THR A 34 1.01 -15.21 -0.77
C THR A 34 2.21 -16.03 -0.31
N ARG A 35 3.39 -15.75 -0.86
CA ARG A 35 4.64 -16.45 -0.56
C ARG A 35 5.50 -15.76 0.49
N ASP A 36 5.11 -14.56 0.92
CA ASP A 36 5.91 -13.69 1.80
C ASP A 36 7.34 -13.48 1.27
N VAL A 37 7.43 -13.02 0.03
CA VAL A 37 8.71 -12.74 -0.64
C VAL A 37 8.69 -11.38 -1.33
N ASP A 38 9.86 -10.82 -1.59
CA ASP A 38 10.01 -9.57 -2.33
C ASP A 38 9.51 -9.71 -3.79
N PRO A 39 8.54 -8.88 -4.24
CA PRO A 39 8.07 -8.91 -5.62
C PRO A 39 9.15 -8.54 -6.65
N VAL A 40 10.16 -7.73 -6.26
CA VAL A 40 11.28 -7.37 -7.14
C VAL A 40 12.14 -8.60 -7.42
N ALA A 41 12.47 -9.39 -6.39
CA ALA A 41 13.19 -10.65 -6.54
C ALA A 41 12.47 -11.63 -7.49
N ILE A 42 11.13 -11.71 -7.41
CA ILE A 42 10.33 -12.52 -8.35
C ILE A 42 10.51 -12.05 -9.81
N VAL A 43 10.55 -10.73 -10.05
CA VAL A 43 10.77 -10.17 -11.39
C VAL A 43 12.17 -10.50 -11.89
N GLU A 44 13.19 -10.35 -11.04
CA GLU A 44 14.59 -10.66 -11.37
C GLU A 44 14.77 -12.12 -11.77
N ASP A 45 14.23 -13.05 -10.98
CA ASP A 45 14.24 -14.48 -11.27
C ASP A 45 13.59 -14.79 -12.61
N ARG A 46 12.42 -14.21 -12.88
CA ARG A 46 11.70 -14.42 -14.15
C ARG A 46 12.45 -13.87 -15.34
N VAL A 47 13.12 -12.74 -15.18
CA VAL A 47 13.93 -12.13 -16.24
C VAL A 47 15.17 -12.97 -16.52
N ALA A 48 15.81 -13.54 -15.50
CA ALA A 48 16.92 -14.47 -15.68
C ALA A 48 16.46 -15.74 -16.42
N LEU A 49 15.33 -16.33 -15.99
CA LEU A 49 14.76 -17.54 -16.61
C LEU A 49 14.31 -17.33 -18.05
N ALA A 50 13.73 -16.16 -18.38
CA ALA A 50 13.26 -15.84 -19.72
C ALA A 50 14.39 -15.68 -20.76
N ARG A 51 15.67 -15.63 -20.35
CA ARG A 51 16.82 -15.58 -21.26
C ARG A 51 17.00 -16.88 -22.06
N ASP A 52 16.60 -18.01 -21.48
CA ASP A 52 16.56 -19.29 -22.19
C ASP A 52 15.11 -19.65 -22.53
N VAL A 53 14.82 -19.68 -23.83
CA VAL A 53 13.49 -19.99 -24.38
C VAL A 53 13.01 -21.38 -23.94
N ASN A 54 13.94 -22.31 -23.63
CA ASN A 54 13.60 -23.66 -23.19
C ASN A 54 12.96 -23.70 -21.80
N ASN A 55 13.12 -22.64 -20.99
CA ASN A 55 12.53 -22.57 -19.66
C ASN A 55 11.01 -22.32 -19.70
N GLY A 56 10.45 -21.91 -20.85
CA GLY A 56 9.01 -21.64 -20.98
C GLY A 56 8.51 -20.44 -20.18
N VAL A 57 9.41 -19.59 -19.68
CA VAL A 57 9.07 -18.37 -18.93
C VAL A 57 8.91 -17.20 -19.91
N ALA A 58 7.72 -16.62 -19.93
CA ALA A 58 7.45 -15.46 -20.77
C ALA A 58 8.27 -14.23 -20.29
N PRO A 59 8.81 -13.41 -21.22
CA PRO A 59 9.48 -12.17 -20.86
C PRO A 59 8.58 -11.24 -20.05
N ILE A 60 9.18 -10.59 -19.05
CA ILE A 60 8.53 -9.51 -18.31
C ILE A 60 8.65 -8.23 -19.11
N SER A 61 7.54 -7.52 -19.30
CA SER A 61 7.55 -6.22 -19.97
C SER A 61 8.21 -5.15 -19.10
N ASP A 62 8.84 -4.15 -19.72
CA ASP A 62 9.45 -3.03 -18.99
C ASP A 62 8.44 -2.33 -18.09
N TYR A 63 7.18 -2.21 -18.52
CA TYR A 63 6.17 -1.57 -17.68
C TYR A 63 5.77 -2.40 -16.47
N THR A 64 5.71 -3.73 -16.61
CA THR A 64 5.48 -4.60 -15.45
C THR A 64 6.59 -4.42 -14.43
N ARG A 65 7.84 -4.34 -14.88
CA ARG A 65 8.99 -4.08 -14.02
C ARG A 65 8.84 -2.73 -13.29
N GLU A 66 8.54 -1.68 -14.03
CA GLU A 66 8.35 -0.32 -13.50
C GLU A 66 7.29 -0.29 -12.38
N ILE A 67 6.12 -0.90 -12.62
CA ILE A 67 5.06 -1.00 -11.61
C ILE A 67 5.55 -1.74 -10.36
N ILE A 68 6.24 -2.88 -10.53
CA ILE A 68 6.67 -3.70 -9.41
C ILE A 68 7.75 -2.99 -8.58
N GLU A 69 8.77 -2.43 -9.22
CA GLU A 69 9.85 -1.70 -8.55
C GLU A 69 9.30 -0.47 -7.81
N GLY A 70 8.41 0.28 -8.45
CA GLY A 70 7.78 1.44 -7.85
C GLY A 70 6.82 1.08 -6.71
N ALA A 71 5.98 0.05 -6.88
CA ALA A 71 5.05 -0.39 -5.83
C ALA A 71 5.77 -1.00 -4.62
N ALA A 72 6.90 -1.70 -4.84
CA ALA A 72 7.73 -2.20 -3.75
C ALA A 72 8.41 -1.06 -2.97
N THR A 73 8.85 -0.02 -3.67
CA THR A 73 9.49 1.15 -3.05
C THR A 73 8.50 1.95 -2.20
N GLU A 74 7.27 2.12 -2.69
CA GLU A 74 6.25 2.99 -2.09
C GLU A 74 5.16 2.22 -1.33
N LEU A 75 5.43 0.95 -0.96
CA LEU A 75 4.41 0.03 -0.47
C LEU A 75 3.62 0.57 0.72
N ASP A 76 4.31 1.15 1.71
CA ASP A 76 3.68 1.71 2.91
C ASP A 76 2.75 2.88 2.56
N ALA A 77 3.18 3.79 1.68
CA ALA A 77 2.38 4.93 1.25
C ALA A 77 1.15 4.50 0.43
N ILE A 78 1.30 3.47 -0.40
CA ILE A 78 0.22 2.86 -1.17
C ILE A 78 -0.81 2.24 -0.23
N ASP A 79 -0.38 1.39 0.70
CA ASP A 79 -1.27 0.68 1.62
C ASP A 79 -1.96 1.65 2.60
N GLU A 80 -1.27 2.71 3.04
CA GLU A 80 -1.87 3.79 3.85
C GLU A 80 -2.95 4.53 3.06
N ALA A 81 -2.68 4.90 1.81
CA ALA A 81 -3.65 5.60 0.96
C ALA A 81 -4.88 4.73 0.70
N ILE A 82 -4.70 3.45 0.38
CA ILE A 82 -5.82 2.51 0.19
C ILE A 82 -6.62 2.37 1.50
N THR A 83 -5.95 2.21 2.63
CA THR A 83 -6.60 2.07 3.95
C THR A 83 -7.41 3.30 4.32
N ARG A 84 -6.92 4.51 4.03
CA ARG A 84 -7.61 5.77 4.31
C ARG A 84 -8.96 5.90 3.60
N TYR A 85 -9.08 5.39 2.38
CA TYR A 85 -10.29 5.52 1.55
C TYR A 85 -11.11 4.24 1.44
N LEU A 86 -10.72 3.18 2.16
CA LEU A 86 -11.58 2.03 2.36
C LEU A 86 -12.79 2.43 3.22
N SER A 87 -13.96 1.92 2.85
CA SER A 87 -15.18 2.10 3.64
C SER A 87 -14.99 1.57 5.07
N GLU A 88 -15.58 2.24 6.05
CA GLU A 88 -15.50 1.87 7.48
C GLU A 88 -15.88 0.41 7.77
N ASP A 89 -16.73 -0.19 6.92
CA ASP A 89 -17.14 -1.60 7.04
C ASP A 89 -16.06 -2.60 6.60
N TRP A 90 -14.95 -2.13 6.00
CA TRP A 90 -13.92 -2.96 5.38
C TRP A 90 -12.54 -2.71 5.99
N GLU A 91 -12.01 -3.74 6.66
CA GLU A 91 -10.60 -3.77 7.05
C GLU A 91 -9.73 -4.16 5.85
N TYR A 92 -8.63 -3.43 5.62
CA TYR A 92 -7.67 -3.68 4.53
C TYR A 92 -7.22 -5.15 4.45
N HIS A 93 -6.92 -5.76 5.61
CA HIS A 93 -6.46 -7.14 5.71
C HIS A 93 -7.54 -8.18 5.35
N ARG A 94 -8.82 -7.80 5.35
CA ARG A 94 -9.96 -8.67 4.98
C ARG A 94 -10.25 -8.68 3.49
N LEU A 95 -9.67 -7.76 2.73
CA LEU A 95 -9.77 -7.79 1.28
C LEU A 95 -9.19 -9.10 0.73
N PRO A 96 -9.74 -9.66 -0.35
CA PRO A 96 -9.06 -10.70 -1.11
C PRO A 96 -7.67 -10.23 -1.54
N ALA A 97 -6.65 -11.09 -1.45
CA ALA A 97 -5.29 -10.73 -1.81
C ALA A 97 -5.16 -10.27 -3.28
N VAL A 98 -5.97 -10.83 -4.18
CA VAL A 98 -6.06 -10.38 -5.58
C VAL A 98 -6.55 -8.93 -5.68
N ASP A 99 -7.50 -8.54 -4.84
CA ASP A 99 -8.05 -7.19 -4.86
C ASP A 99 -7.06 -6.18 -4.30
N ARG A 100 -6.35 -6.54 -3.21
CA ARG A 100 -5.22 -5.73 -2.71
C ARG A 100 -4.16 -5.54 -3.79
N ALA A 101 -3.79 -6.60 -4.50
CA ALA A 101 -2.79 -6.49 -5.57
C ALA A 101 -3.25 -5.54 -6.70
N ILE A 102 -4.52 -5.60 -7.09
CA ILE A 102 -5.11 -4.69 -8.10
C ILE A 102 -5.12 -3.25 -7.58
N LEU A 103 -5.57 -3.03 -6.34
CA LEU A 103 -5.57 -1.72 -5.69
C LEU A 103 -4.17 -1.13 -5.60
N ARG A 104 -3.16 -1.93 -5.24
CA ARG A 104 -1.75 -1.49 -5.19
C ARG A 104 -1.24 -1.04 -6.55
N VAL A 105 -1.54 -1.77 -7.63
CA VAL A 105 -1.18 -1.34 -9.00
C VAL A 105 -1.85 -0.02 -9.36
N GLY A 106 -3.17 0.08 -9.17
CA GLY A 106 -3.92 1.29 -9.51
C GLY A 106 -3.49 2.50 -8.68
N CYS A 107 -3.33 2.31 -7.38
CA CYS A 107 -2.88 3.34 -6.45
C CYS A 107 -1.46 3.80 -6.77
N TRP A 108 -0.54 2.88 -7.08
CA TRP A 108 0.81 3.25 -7.50
C TRP A 108 0.79 4.14 -8.76
N GLU A 109 0.02 3.75 -9.79
CA GLU A 109 -0.11 4.57 -10.99
C GLU A 109 -0.68 5.95 -10.68
N LEU A 110 -1.70 6.03 -9.82
CA LEU A 110 -2.27 7.29 -9.40
C LEU A 110 -1.23 8.16 -8.70
N LEU A 111 -0.58 7.66 -7.66
CA LEU A 111 0.25 8.48 -6.79
C LEU A 111 1.63 8.80 -7.38
N PHE A 112 2.23 7.84 -8.09
CA PHE A 112 3.65 7.86 -8.43
C PHE A 112 3.95 7.79 -9.93
N ASN A 113 2.96 7.59 -10.80
CA ASN A 113 3.17 7.60 -12.25
C ASN A 113 2.45 8.78 -12.95
N PRO A 114 3.13 9.92 -13.16
CA PRO A 114 2.53 11.10 -13.80
C PRO A 114 2.23 10.90 -15.30
N GLU A 115 2.75 9.85 -15.94
CA GLU A 115 2.47 9.57 -17.36
C GLU A 115 1.09 8.93 -17.58
N VAL A 116 0.46 8.40 -16.52
CA VAL A 116 -0.83 7.72 -16.60
C VAL A 116 -1.94 8.66 -16.14
N PRO A 117 -2.91 9.01 -17.03
CA PRO A 117 -4.08 9.78 -16.62
C PRO A 117 -4.88 9.02 -15.55
N ALA A 118 -5.33 9.73 -14.50
CA ALA A 118 -6.05 9.11 -13.38
C ALA A 118 -7.26 8.27 -13.83
N ALA A 119 -8.07 8.80 -14.76
CA ALA A 119 -9.20 8.07 -15.32
C ALA A 119 -8.78 6.76 -16.01
N THR A 120 -7.60 6.71 -16.64
CA THR A 120 -7.07 5.49 -17.26
C THR A 120 -6.64 4.48 -16.21
N ALA A 121 -5.91 4.89 -15.16
CA ALA A 121 -5.51 4.00 -14.07
C ALA A 121 -6.74 3.35 -13.41
N ILE A 122 -7.78 4.15 -13.11
CA ILE A 122 -9.03 3.67 -12.50
C ILE A 122 -9.75 2.68 -13.42
N VAL A 123 -9.98 3.04 -14.69
CA VAL A 123 -10.70 2.17 -15.65
C VAL A 123 -9.98 0.84 -15.84
N GLU A 124 -8.65 0.86 -15.93
CA GLU A 124 -7.85 -0.36 -16.14
C GLU A 124 -7.86 -1.26 -14.89
N ALA A 125 -7.75 -0.70 -13.69
CA ALA A 125 -7.86 -1.47 -12.45
C ALA A 125 -9.26 -2.11 -12.29
N VAL A 126 -10.32 -1.37 -12.61
CA VAL A 126 -11.71 -1.85 -12.56
C VAL A 126 -11.97 -2.96 -13.59
N GLU A 127 -11.41 -2.84 -14.79
CA GLU A 127 -11.48 -3.90 -15.81
C GLU A 127 -10.78 -5.17 -15.32
N ILE A 128 -9.56 -5.07 -14.75
CA ILE A 128 -8.86 -6.22 -14.17
C ILE A 128 -9.70 -6.84 -13.04
N ALA A 129 -10.25 -6.04 -12.13
CA ALA A 129 -11.11 -6.55 -11.06
C ALA A 129 -12.34 -7.32 -11.57
N SER A 130 -12.94 -6.82 -12.66
CA SER A 130 -14.11 -7.46 -13.29
C SER A 130 -13.79 -8.83 -13.90
N GLU A 131 -12.54 -9.08 -14.29
CA GLU A 131 -12.09 -10.34 -14.87
C GLU A 131 -11.52 -11.33 -13.85
N TYR A 132 -10.83 -10.85 -12.82
CA TYR A 132 -10.01 -11.69 -11.91
C TYR A 132 -10.58 -11.84 -10.51
N SER A 133 -11.64 -11.10 -10.18
CA SER A 133 -12.20 -11.11 -8.82
C SER A 133 -13.71 -11.39 -8.84
N THR A 134 -14.36 -11.12 -7.71
CA THR A 134 -15.79 -11.29 -7.52
C THR A 134 -16.58 -10.13 -8.14
N ASP A 135 -17.87 -10.34 -8.42
CA ASP A 135 -18.78 -9.32 -8.96
C ASP A 135 -18.85 -8.03 -8.11
N LYS A 136 -18.43 -8.11 -6.85
CA LYS A 136 -18.39 -6.97 -5.92
C LYS A 136 -17.12 -6.13 -6.05
N ALA A 137 -16.06 -6.66 -6.65
CA ALA A 137 -14.73 -6.05 -6.66
C ALA A 137 -14.66 -4.75 -7.44
N ALA A 138 -15.15 -4.78 -8.68
CA ALA A 138 -15.09 -3.63 -9.59
C ALA A 138 -15.73 -2.35 -9.00
N PRO A 139 -16.95 -2.39 -8.41
CA PRO A 139 -17.55 -1.20 -7.79
C PRO A 139 -16.73 -0.57 -6.66
N TYR A 140 -16.20 -1.37 -5.72
CA TYR A 140 -15.48 -0.78 -4.59
C TYR A 140 -14.06 -0.36 -4.95
N ILE A 141 -13.39 -1.09 -5.86
CA ILE A 141 -12.06 -0.69 -6.36
C ILE A 141 -12.17 0.65 -7.10
N HIS A 142 -13.23 0.85 -7.87
CA HIS A 142 -13.51 2.15 -8.47
C HIS A 142 -13.64 3.24 -7.40
N ALA A 143 -14.48 3.02 -6.38
CA ALA A 143 -14.72 4.01 -5.33
C ALA A 143 -13.42 4.42 -4.61
N VAL A 144 -12.63 3.45 -4.16
CA VAL A 144 -11.37 3.71 -3.45
C VAL A 144 -10.38 4.48 -4.32
N LEU A 145 -10.18 4.06 -5.58
CA LEU A 145 -9.22 4.72 -6.47
C LEU A 145 -9.68 6.12 -6.91
N ASP A 146 -10.99 6.33 -7.07
CA ASP A 146 -11.56 7.63 -7.39
C ASP A 146 -11.35 8.62 -6.23
N ASP A 147 -11.61 8.20 -4.98
CA ASP A 147 -11.37 9.02 -3.79
C ASP A 147 -9.89 9.38 -3.63
N ILE A 148 -8.98 8.42 -3.86
CA ILE A 148 -7.53 8.67 -3.90
C ILE A 148 -7.20 9.72 -4.97
N ALA A 149 -7.73 9.59 -6.18
CA ALA A 149 -7.48 10.52 -7.28
C ALA A 149 -8.00 11.93 -6.99
N GLN A 150 -9.18 12.04 -6.37
CA GLN A 150 -9.77 13.32 -5.97
C GLN A 150 -8.97 14.03 -4.88
N SER A 151 -8.38 13.28 -3.93
CA SER A 151 -7.56 13.86 -2.86
C SER A 151 -6.30 14.56 -3.35
N ARG A 152 -5.80 14.21 -4.54
CA ARG A 152 -4.66 14.87 -5.20
C ARG A 152 -5.05 16.12 -5.97
N SER A 153 -6.33 16.31 -6.25
CA SER A 153 -6.82 17.42 -7.05
C SER A 153 -7.12 18.59 -6.11
N ASP A 154 -6.47 19.74 -6.31
CA ASP A 154 -6.67 21.00 -5.54
C ASP A 154 -8.13 21.51 -5.51
N ALA A 155 -9.04 20.83 -6.23
CA ALA A 155 -10.44 21.17 -6.39
C ALA A 155 -11.39 20.26 -5.59
N ASN A 156 -10.93 19.57 -4.54
CA ASN A 156 -11.82 18.78 -3.68
C ASN A 156 -12.65 19.69 -2.74
N PRO A 157 -13.97 19.86 -2.95
CA PRO A 157 -14.83 20.62 -2.04
C PRO A 157 -15.05 19.92 -0.67
N MET A 158 -14.57 18.68 -0.51
CA MET A 158 -14.67 17.87 0.71
C MET A 158 -13.38 17.82 1.53
N ASN A 159 -12.37 18.65 1.24
CA ASN A 159 -11.23 18.85 2.14
C ASN A 159 -11.65 19.67 3.37
N VAL A 160 -12.45 19.06 4.25
CA VAL A 160 -12.81 19.59 5.56
C VAL A 160 -11.96 18.86 6.59
N GLY A 161 -10.74 19.34 6.86
CA GLY A 161 -9.93 18.70 7.89
C GLY A 161 -8.44 18.98 7.95
N GLY A 162 -7.93 20.05 7.33
CA GLY A 162 -6.68 20.64 7.80
C GLY A 162 -6.95 21.45 9.06
N VAL A 163 -7.11 20.78 10.21
CA VAL A 163 -7.04 21.48 11.50
C VAL A 163 -5.59 21.90 11.66
N GLU A 164 -5.33 23.17 11.37
CA GLU A 164 -4.10 23.86 11.71
C GLU A 164 -3.82 23.59 13.19
N SER A 165 -2.71 22.89 13.47
CA SER A 165 -2.19 22.82 14.83
C SER A 165 -1.61 24.20 15.14
N GLU A 166 -2.34 25.01 15.90
CA GLU A 166 -1.79 26.26 16.45
C GLU A 166 -0.54 25.93 17.29
N PRO A 167 0.53 26.75 17.20
CA PRO A 167 1.68 26.58 18.07
C PRO A 167 1.30 27.09 19.46
N GLU A 168 1.24 26.21 20.45
CA GLU A 168 1.11 26.65 21.84
C GLU A 168 2.35 27.46 22.25
N GLN A 169 2.14 28.77 22.37
CA GLN A 169 3.05 29.72 23.00
C GLN A 169 3.01 29.44 24.50
N SER A 170 4.11 28.92 25.05
CA SER A 170 4.32 28.88 26.49
C SER A 170 4.66 30.28 26.98
N ASP A 171 3.64 31.06 27.30
CA ASP A 171 3.80 32.36 27.96
C ASP A 171 4.10 32.13 29.45
N GLY A 172 5.15 32.79 29.92
CA GLY A 172 5.67 32.63 31.27
C GLY A 172 4.73 33.18 32.34
N LEU A 173 4.73 32.52 33.49
CA LEU A 173 4.31 33.14 34.74
C LEU A 173 5.44 32.97 35.74
N ASP A 174 6.09 34.10 36.01
CA ASP A 174 6.91 34.34 37.18
C ASP A 174 6.07 34.09 38.45
N GLU A 175 6.57 33.27 39.36
CA GLU A 175 6.22 33.38 40.76
C GLU A 175 7.50 33.22 41.58
N GLU A 176 8.03 34.37 42.00
CA GLU A 176 9.24 34.53 42.79
C GLU A 176 8.89 34.59 44.28
N LEU A 177 9.74 33.95 45.10
CA LEU A 177 10.00 34.19 46.55
C LEU A 177 8.95 33.64 47.54
N ASP A 178 9.26 33.14 48.73
CA ASP A 178 10.48 32.90 49.52
C ASP A 178 10.00 32.18 50.80
N SER A 179 10.69 31.15 51.26
CA SER A 179 10.95 30.96 52.69
C SER A 179 11.97 29.84 52.90
N GLY A 180 13.16 30.25 53.28
CA GLY A 180 14.26 29.35 53.62
C GLY A 180 13.99 28.50 54.85
N LEU A 181 14.63 27.33 54.87
CA LEU A 181 15.09 26.65 56.07
C LEU A 181 16.44 25.98 55.77
N ASP A 182 17.43 26.37 56.56
CA ASP A 182 18.72 25.73 56.75
C ASP A 182 18.54 24.27 57.22
N ASP A 183 19.37 23.33 56.74
CA ASP A 183 20.06 22.35 57.61
C ASP A 183 21.24 21.71 56.83
N ASP A 184 22.45 22.14 57.19
CA ASP A 184 23.71 21.44 56.94
C ASP A 184 23.71 20.09 57.65
N ARG A 185 23.82 18.95 56.94
CA ARG A 185 24.48 17.73 57.47
C ARG A 185 25.17 16.90 56.40
N ASP A 186 26.49 16.89 56.51
CA ASP A 186 27.37 15.80 56.07
C ASP A 186 26.96 14.45 56.68
N GLN A 187 26.87 13.40 55.86
CA GLN A 187 27.38 12.09 56.23
C GLN A 187 27.52 11.17 55.01
N GLU A 188 28.77 10.76 54.79
CA GLU A 188 29.19 9.58 54.03
C GLU A 188 28.50 8.34 54.60
N ASP A 189 28.08 7.40 53.75
CA ASP A 189 28.11 5.98 54.09
C ASP A 189 28.30 5.13 52.83
N ASP A 190 29.50 4.57 52.78
CA ASP A 190 29.98 3.43 52.02
C ASP A 190 29.13 2.18 52.28
N HIS A 191 28.70 1.47 51.23
CA HIS A 191 28.68 0.00 51.22
C HIS A 191 28.65 -0.55 49.79
N GLY A 192 29.69 -1.32 49.47
CA GLY A 192 29.86 -1.99 48.19
C GLY A 192 29.38 -3.44 48.12
N SER A 193 30.03 -4.14 47.18
CA SER A 193 29.93 -5.55 46.74
C SER A 193 28.67 -5.93 45.94
N ASP A 194 28.75 -6.25 44.65
CA ASP A 194 29.48 -7.34 43.94
C ASP A 194 28.67 -8.66 43.91
N SER A 195 28.85 -9.41 42.82
CA SER A 195 28.39 -10.78 42.52
C SER A 195 26.88 -10.98 42.19
N ASP A 196 26.43 -11.80 41.23
CA ASP A 196 27.08 -12.90 40.51
C ASP A 196 26.26 -13.29 39.26
N ILE A 197 26.94 -13.61 38.16
CA ILE A 197 26.41 -14.27 36.96
C ILE A 197 26.83 -15.75 37.00
N PRO A 198 25.93 -16.72 36.79
CA PRO A 198 26.33 -18.08 36.40
C PRO A 198 25.96 -18.46 34.94
N PRO A 199 26.66 -19.45 34.36
CA PRO A 199 26.84 -19.59 32.91
C PRO A 199 25.87 -20.57 32.21
N LEU A 200 25.91 -20.50 30.87
CA LEU A 200 25.30 -21.42 29.91
C LEU A 200 26.09 -22.74 29.79
N GLU A 201 25.38 -23.85 29.62
CA GLU A 201 25.89 -25.14 29.13
C GLU A 201 24.82 -25.80 28.22
N PRO A 202 25.16 -26.83 27.44
CA PRO A 202 26.26 -26.94 26.49
C PRO A 202 25.77 -27.00 25.02
#